data_AF-A0A1G8FMZ6-F1
#
_entry.id   AF-A0A1G8FMZ6-F1
#
_cell.length_a   1.000
_cell.length_b   1.000
_cell.length_c   1.000
_cell.angle_alpha   90.00
_cell.angle_beta   90.00
_cell.angle_gamma   90.00
#
_symmetry.space_group_name_H-M   'P 1'
#
loop_
_entity.id
_entity.type
_entity.pdbx_description
1 polymer ?
#
loop_
_entity_poly.entity_id
_entity_poly.type
_entity_poly.pdbx_seq_one_letter_code
_entity_poly.pdbx_strand_id
1 'polypeptide(L)' 'MGLFDVDEQKLQALYHRAWLEANRGFVDPRKYLYLDDAIQVYVMQHGCSYDQALLIAKRGH' A
#
# COMPACT_ATOMS: atom_id res chain seq x y z
N MET A 1 -18.33 -2.34 11.08
CA MET A 1 -18.25 -3.82 10.97
C MET A 1 -17.52 -4.11 9.66
N GLY A 2 -16.23 -4.41 9.56
CA GLY A 2 -15.17 -4.79 10.50
C GLY A 2 -14.33 -5.80 9.71
N LEU A 3 -13.06 -5.51 9.36
CA LEU A 3 -11.97 -6.50 9.14
C LEU A 3 -10.67 -5.94 8.50
N PHE A 4 -10.65 -4.74 7.93
CA PHE A 4 -9.45 -4.24 7.23
C PHE A 4 -8.92 -2.94 7.84
N ASP A 5 -8.48 -3.03 9.10
CA ASP A 5 -7.58 -2.02 9.64
C ASP A 5 -6.25 -2.14 8.86
N VAL A 6 -6.07 -1.23 7.90
CA VAL A 6 -4.83 -1.10 7.13
C VAL A 6 -4.14 0.10 7.75
N ASP A 7 -3.30 -0.19 8.74
CA ASP A 7 -2.42 0.79 9.36
C ASP A 7 -1.22 1.09 8.43
N GLU A 8 -0.56 2.23 8.63
CA GLU A 8 0.62 2.65 7.85
C GLU A 8 1.68 1.55 7.79
N GLN A 9 1.94 0.85 8.90
CA GLN A 9 2.91 -0.25 8.95
C GLN A 9 2.52 -1.42 8.04
N LYS A 10 1.23 -1.76 7.98
CA LYS A 10 0.72 -2.85 7.16
C LYS A 10 0.80 -2.49 5.68
N LEU A 11 0.47 -1.25 5.35
CA LEU A 11 0.60 -0.71 3.99
C LEU A 11 2.06 -0.72 3.52
N GLN A 12 2.99 -0.31 4.38
CA GLN A 12 4.44 -0.36 4.12
C GLN A 12 4.94 -1.79 3.94
N ALA A 13 4.50 -2.74 4.77
CA ALA A 13 4.88 -4.15 4.66
C ALA A 13 4.41 -4.78 3.33
N LEU A 14 3.19 -4.47 2.89
CA LEU A 14 2.66 -4.93 1.60
C LEU A 14 3.44 -4.33 0.43
N TYR A 15 3.78 -3.05 0.50
CA TYR A 15 4.61 -2.39 -0.51
C TYR A 15 6.03 -2.99 -0.54
N HIS A 16 6.63 -3.25 0.62
CA HIS A 16 7.95 -3.88 0.72
C HIS A 16 7.94 -5.29 0.12
N ARG A 17 6.89 -6.08 0.36
CA ARG A 17 6.71 -7.38 -0.29
C ARG A 17 6.65 -7.24 -1.81
N ALA A 18 5.82 -6.33 -2.33
CA ALA A 18 5.73 -6.07 -3.76
C ALA A 18 7.06 -5.60 -4.35
N TRP A 19 7.87 -4.85 -3.58
CA TRP A 19 9.23 -4.44 -3.95
C TRP A 19 10.19 -5.62 -4.07
N LEU A 20 10.13 -6.58 -3.14
CA LEU A 20 10.89 -7.82 -3.23
C LEU A 20 10.45 -8.67 -4.43
N GLU A 21 9.15 -8.79 -4.68
CA GLU A 21 8.59 -9.51 -5.84
C GLU A 21 8.98 -8.86 -7.17
N ALA A 22 9.06 -7.52 -7.21
CA ALA A 22 9.56 -6.75 -8.35
C ALA A 22 11.10 -6.81 -8.49
N ASN A 23 11.78 -7.71 -7.78
CA ASN A 23 13.23 -7.85 -7.75
C ASN A 23 13.95 -6.53 -7.40
N ARG A 24 13.40 -5.80 -6.42
CA ARG A 24 13.87 -4.48 -5.97
C ARG A 24 13.76 -3.37 -7.02
N GLY A 25 12.97 -3.60 -8.07
CA GLY A 25 12.70 -2.64 -9.15
C GLY A 25 11.54 -1.68 -8.86
N PHE A 26 10.98 -1.11 -9.93
CA PHE A 26 9.78 -0.28 -9.85
C PHE A 26 8.55 -1.13 -9.49
N VAL A 27 7.89 -0.78 -8.38
CA VAL A 27 6.64 -1.42 -7.96
C VAL A 27 5.49 -0.70 -8.62
N ASP A 28 4.82 -1.39 -9.54
CA ASP A 28 3.55 -0.92 -10.08
C ASP A 28 2.41 -1.45 -9.19
N PRO A 29 1.76 -0.61 -8.37
CA PRO A 29 0.77 -1.07 -7.40
C PRO A 29 -0.44 -1.72 -8.06
N ARG A 30 -0.77 -1.36 -9.31
CA ARG A 30 -1.90 -1.94 -10.06
C ARG A 30 -1.64 -3.38 -10.50
N LYS A 31 -0.37 -3.80 -10.60
CA LYS A 31 -0.02 -5.20 -10.85
C LYS A 31 -0.22 -6.09 -9.62
N TYR A 32 -0.31 -5.50 -8.44
CA TYR A 32 -0.46 -6.21 -7.17
C TYR A 32 -1.83 -5.87 -6.57
N LEU A 33 -2.86 -6.66 -6.91
CA LEU A 33 -4.23 -6.48 -6.43
C LEU A 33 -4.32 -6.33 -4.90
N TYR A 34 -3.49 -7.06 -4.16
CA TYR A 34 -3.43 -6.96 -2.69
C TYR A 34 -2.92 -5.61 -2.19
N LEU A 35 -2.04 -4.96 -2.95
CA LEU A 35 -1.44 -3.66 -2.61
C LEU A 35 -2.41 -2.55 -3.02
N ASP A 36 -2.98 -2.63 -4.23
CA ASP A 36 -4.00 -1.70 -4.71
C ASP A 36 -5.22 -1.65 -3.77
N ASP A 37 -5.74 -2.81 -3.38
CA ASP A 37 -6.86 -2.92 -2.44
C ASP A 37 -6.51 -2.32 -1.07
N ALA A 38 -5.32 -2.62 -0.55
CA ALA A 38 -4.85 -2.05 0.72
C ALA A 38 -4.69 -0.52 0.66
N ILE A 39 -4.19 0.02 -0.47
CA ILE A 39 -4.09 1.47 -0.68
C ILE A 39 -5.48 2.10 -0.75
N GLN A 40 -6.42 1.51 -1.47
CA GLN A 40 -7.80 1.99 -1.55
C GLN A 40 -8.47 2.01 -0.17
N VAL A 41 -8.28 0.94 0.60
CA VAL A 41 -8.81 0.83 1.97
C VAL A 41 -8.18 1.88 2.89
N TYR A 42 -6.88 2.14 2.77
CA TYR A 42 -6.19 3.20 3.52
C TYR A 42 -6.71 4.60 3.15
N VAL A 43 -6.89 4.86 1.85
CA VAL A 43 -7.47 6.09 1.31
C VAL A 43 -8.87 6.34 1.87
N MET A 44 -9.73 5.32 1.87
CA MET A 44 -11.08 5.44 2.41
C MET A 44 -11.10 5.71 3.92
N GLN A 45 -10.15 5.16 4.68
CA GLN A 45 -10.06 5.33 6.13
C GLN A 45 -9.50 6.69 6.54
N HIS A 46 -8.47 7.18 5.85
CA HIS A 46 -7.76 8.41 6.20
C HIS A 46 -8.22 9.64 5.39
N GLY A 47 -9.09 9.46 4.40
CA GLY A 47 -9.58 10.54 3.54
C GLY A 47 -8.48 11.19 2.70
N CYS A 48 -7.37 10.49 2.44
CA CYS A 48 -6.23 10.97 1.70
C CYS A 48 -6.28 10.55 0.22
N SER A 49 -5.47 11.17 -0.64
CA SER A 49 -5.43 10.78 -2.05
C SER A 49 -4.65 9.48 -2.25
N TYR A 50 -4.97 8.72 -3.31
CA TYR A 50 -4.24 7.49 -3.67
C TYR A 50 -2.72 7.71 -3.77
N ASP A 51 -2.29 8.82 -4.37
CA ASP A 51 -0.87 9.20 -4.45
C ASP A 51 -0.24 9.41 -3.06
N GLN A 52 -0.94 10.06 -2.14
CA GLN A 52 -0.47 10.26 -0.77
C GLN A 52 -0.33 8.91 -0.04
N ALA A 53 -1.33 8.04 -0.17
CA ALA A 53 -1.26 6.70 0.41
C ALA A 53 -0.10 5.89 -0.19
N LEU A 54 0.18 6.04 -1.49
CA LEU A 54 1.32 5.42 -2.15
C LEU A 54 2.66 5.95 -1.62
N LEU A 55 2.75 7.26 -1.42
CA LEU A 55 3.94 7.89 -0.82
C LEU A 55 4.17 7.37 0.60
N ILE A 56 3.12 7.22 1.41
CA ILE A 56 3.20 6.66 2.77
C ILE A 56 3.67 5.20 2.72
N ALA A 57 3.10 4.39 1.82
CA ALA A 57 3.49 3.00 1.61
C ALA A 57 4.98 2.87 1.23
N LYS A 58 5.49 3.81 0.42
CA LYS A 58 6.89 3.85 -0.02
C LYS A 58 7.84 4.39 1.06
N ARG A 59 7.36 5.23 1.98
CA ARG A 59 8.19 5.94 2.97
C ARG A 59 8.73 5.04 4.09
N GLY A 60 8.16 3.85 4.28
CA GLY A 60 8.58 2.87 5.30
C GLY A 60 9.84 2.08 4.95
N HIS A 61 10.72 2.61 4.10
CA HIS A 61 11.94 1.97 3.64
C HIS A 61 13.13 2.89 3.85
#